data_AF-A0AAD8E8E9-F1
#
_entry.id   AF-A0AAD8E8E9-F1
#
_cell.length_a   1.000
_cell.length_b   1.000
_cell.length_c   1.000
_cell.angle_alpha   90.00
_cell.angle_beta   90.00
_cell.angle_gamma   90.00
#
_symmetry.space_group_name_H-M   'P 1'
#
loop_
_entity.id
_entity.type
_entity.pdbx_description
1 polymer ?
#
loop_
_entity_poly.entity_id
_entity_poly.type
_entity_poly.pdbx_seq_one_letter_code
_entity_poly.pdbx_strand_id
1 'polypeptide(L)'
;MNARSQTFELTVEGRQVDEAVASIFHTVLFHRSLGKFRYKEEGSYSVGTVGYEDVDCDFIDFTYVCCSSDNLDKDLKKEISDFSEALRGNDGPGSGQISLEFFQKKKNRWPFPPECIPWEVWTVRLELIKLNNEHERQVCREKVGDMLTEKILYIAEVMNRHDYVPKMPNQSEVDLIF
;
A
#
# COMPACT_ATOMS: atom_id res chain seq x y z
N MET A 1 12.70 -18.54 -0.41
CA MET A 1 11.62 -18.05 0.47
C MET A 1 10.53 -17.59 -0.47
N ASN A 2 9.33 -18.16 -0.38
CA ASN A 2 8.26 -17.75 -1.28
C ASN A 2 7.72 -16.42 -0.76
N ALA A 3 7.62 -15.42 -1.63
CA ALA A 3 6.99 -14.16 -1.28
C ALA A 3 5.56 -14.43 -0.82
N ARG A 4 5.15 -13.81 0.28
CA ARG A 4 3.75 -13.87 0.72
C ARG A 4 2.93 -12.97 -0.19
N SER A 5 1.73 -13.39 -0.53
CA SER A 5 0.83 -12.59 -1.35
C SER A 5 -0.55 -12.50 -0.72
N GLN A 6 -1.09 -11.29 -0.71
CA GLN A 6 -2.46 -10.98 -0.35
C GLN A 6 -3.15 -10.37 -1.56
N THR A 7 -4.41 -10.73 -1.81
CA THR A 7 -5.20 -10.18 -2.90
C THR A 7 -6.55 -9.74 -2.38
N PHE A 8 -6.91 -8.51 -2.68
CA PHE A 8 -8.24 -7.95 -2.42
C PHE A 8 -8.95 -7.74 -3.74
N GLU A 9 -10.23 -8.06 -3.77
CA GLU A 9 -11.12 -7.83 -4.89
C GLU A 9 -12.16 -6.81 -4.47
N LEU A 10 -12.26 -5.73 -5.25
CA LEU A 10 -13.10 -4.59 -4.98
C LEU A 10 -13.94 -4.27 -6.22
N THR A 11 -15.19 -3.90 -5.99
CA THR A 11 -16.09 -3.38 -7.02
C THR A 11 -16.50 -1.97 -6.61
N VAL A 12 -16.12 -0.96 -7.41
CA VAL A 12 -16.23 0.46 -7.02
C VAL A 12 -16.68 1.34 -8.19
N GLU A 13 -17.24 2.52 -7.90
CA GLU A 13 -17.42 3.56 -8.92
C GLU A 13 -16.06 4.17 -9.28
N GLY A 14 -15.87 4.60 -10.53
CA GLY A 14 -14.58 5.13 -11.01
C GLY A 14 -13.98 6.25 -10.14
N ARG A 15 -14.80 7.13 -9.54
CA ARG A 15 -14.29 8.21 -8.66
C ARG A 15 -13.76 7.72 -7.31
N GLN A 16 -14.09 6.49 -6.91
CA GLN A 16 -13.68 5.90 -5.64
C GLN A 16 -12.34 5.15 -5.73
N VAL A 17 -11.81 4.93 -6.95
CA VAL A 17 -10.62 4.09 -7.18
C VAL A 17 -9.42 4.62 -6.39
N ASP A 18 -9.12 5.91 -6.50
CA ASP A 18 -7.94 6.51 -5.88
C ASP A 18 -7.97 6.33 -4.35
N GLU A 19 -9.10 6.64 -3.71
CA GLU A 19 -9.30 6.53 -2.26
C GLU A 19 -9.33 5.08 -1.76
N ALA A 20 -9.95 4.17 -2.51
CA ALA A 20 -10.00 2.75 -2.17
C ALA A 20 -8.61 2.11 -2.19
N VAL A 21 -7.79 2.42 -3.20
CA VAL A 21 -6.41 1.91 -3.27
C VAL A 21 -5.53 2.60 -2.22
N ALA A 22 -5.64 3.92 -2.07
CA ALA A 22 -4.84 4.69 -1.13
C ALA A 22 -5.05 4.21 0.31
N SER A 23 -6.30 4.01 0.74
CA SER A 23 -6.62 3.52 2.09
C SER A 23 -5.97 2.17 2.40
N ILE A 24 -5.98 1.23 1.45
CA ILE A 24 -5.35 -0.08 1.58
C ILE A 24 -3.82 0.06 1.64
N PHE A 25 -3.22 0.73 0.66
CA PHE A 25 -1.77 0.81 0.55
C PHE A 25 -1.14 1.65 1.67
N HIS A 26 -1.75 2.75 2.08
CA HIS A 26 -1.28 3.52 3.24
C HIS A 26 -1.36 2.71 4.53
N THR A 27 -2.42 1.92 4.74
CA THR A 27 -2.51 1.04 5.91
C THR A 27 -1.37 0.01 5.90
N VAL A 28 -1.13 -0.65 4.76
CA VAL A 28 -0.02 -1.61 4.63
C VAL A 28 1.33 -0.94 4.88
N LEU A 29 1.57 0.23 4.27
CA LEU A 29 2.79 1.00 4.44
C LEU A 29 2.97 1.49 5.88
N PHE A 30 1.90 1.83 6.58
CA PHE A 30 1.95 2.22 7.99
C PHE A 30 2.48 1.08 8.87
N HIS A 31 2.04 -0.16 8.61
CA HIS A 31 2.55 -1.37 9.27
C HIS A 31 3.95 -1.81 8.82
N ARG A 32 4.50 -1.22 7.75
CA ARG A 32 5.78 -1.61 7.13
C ARG A 32 6.83 -0.51 7.13
N SER A 33 6.48 0.67 7.62
CA SER A 33 7.39 1.80 7.77
C SER A 33 7.95 1.85 9.19
N LEU A 34 9.21 2.25 9.29
CA LEU A 34 9.89 2.50 10.55
C LEU A 34 10.41 3.93 10.60
N GLY A 35 10.69 4.41 11.81
CA GLY A 35 11.39 5.67 11.96
C GLY A 35 12.79 5.60 11.36
N LYS A 36 13.34 6.76 11.00
CA LYS A 36 14.69 6.83 10.42
C LYS A 36 15.74 6.30 11.40
N PHE A 37 16.62 5.44 10.90
CA PHE A 37 17.72 4.87 11.66
C PHE A 37 18.86 5.89 11.79
N ARG A 38 19.47 5.96 12.97
CA ARG A 38 20.71 6.70 13.23
C ARG A 38 21.72 5.76 13.88
N TYR A 39 22.65 5.26 13.08
CA TYR A 39 23.73 4.39 13.53
C TYR A 39 24.85 5.20 14.19
N LYS A 40 25.47 4.60 15.20
CA LYS A 40 26.70 5.10 15.85
C LYS A 40 27.89 4.25 15.43
N GLU A 41 29.10 4.77 15.63
CA GLU A 41 30.35 4.12 15.20
C GLU A 41 30.54 2.73 15.84
N GLU A 42 30.09 2.55 17.08
CA GLU A 42 30.14 1.26 17.78
C GLU A 42 29.09 0.23 17.31
N GLY A 43 28.29 0.56 16.27
CA GLY A 43 27.30 -0.34 15.66
C GLY A 43 25.91 -0.32 16.31
N SER A 44 25.74 0.42 17.42
CA SER A 44 24.42 0.65 18.01
C SER A 44 23.60 1.63 17.15
N TYR A 45 22.26 1.60 17.27
CA TYR A 45 21.39 2.52 16.54
C TYR A 45 20.22 3.03 17.38
N SER A 46 19.70 4.20 17.03
CA SER A 46 18.38 4.66 17.44
C SER A 46 17.43 4.71 16.25
N VAL A 47 16.13 4.55 16.52
CA VAL A 47 15.05 4.62 15.53
C VAL A 47 14.18 5.82 15.88
N GLY A 48 13.91 6.67 14.90
CA GLY A 48 12.99 7.79 15.08
C GLY A 48 11.54 7.35 15.32
N THR A 49 10.64 8.31 15.48
CA THR A 49 9.20 8.07 15.54
C THR A 49 8.58 8.31 14.16
N VAL A 50 7.62 7.47 13.78
CA VAL A 50 6.77 7.70 12.59
C VAL A 50 5.54 8.47 13.05
N GLY A 51 5.32 9.66 12.49
CA GLY A 51 4.06 10.40 12.66
C GLY A 51 2.93 9.76 11.85
N TYR A 52 1.70 10.08 12.21
CA TYR A 52 0.52 9.64 11.46
C TYR A 52 -0.52 10.74 11.36
N GLU A 53 -1.38 10.62 10.37
CA GLU A 53 -2.52 11.51 10.13
C GLU A 53 -3.75 10.71 9.67
N ASP A 54 -4.93 11.22 10.01
CA ASP A 54 -6.21 10.72 9.54
C ASP A 54 -6.56 11.41 8.21
N VAL A 55 -7.01 10.63 7.23
CA VAL A 55 -7.39 11.10 5.90
C VAL A 55 -8.83 10.70 5.63
N ASP A 56 -9.71 11.70 5.54
CA ASP A 56 -11.11 11.52 5.18
C ASP A 56 -11.24 11.35 3.65
N CYS A 57 -12.04 10.37 3.24
CA CYS A 57 -12.39 10.17 1.84
C CYS A 57 -13.56 11.09 1.43
N ASP A 58 -13.48 11.67 0.24
CA ASP A 58 -14.53 12.52 -0.34
C ASP A 58 -15.63 11.67 -1.02
N PHE A 59 -15.26 10.54 -1.63
CA PHE A 59 -16.15 9.68 -2.42
C PHE A 59 -16.48 8.35 -1.77
N ILE A 60 -15.98 8.09 -0.57
CA ILE A 60 -16.26 6.89 0.22
C ILE A 60 -16.56 7.34 1.64
N ASP A 61 -17.53 6.72 2.32
CA ASP A 61 -17.81 7.05 3.72
C ASP A 61 -16.81 6.30 4.61
N PHE A 62 -15.56 6.77 4.59
CA PHE A 62 -14.43 6.11 5.22
C PHE A 62 -13.30 7.11 5.56
N THR A 63 -12.54 6.79 6.60
CA THR A 63 -11.33 7.53 7.01
C THR A 63 -10.21 6.51 7.22
N TYR A 64 -9.02 6.76 6.69
CA TYR A 64 -7.85 5.89 6.88
C TYR A 64 -6.69 6.64 7.51
N VAL A 65 -5.73 5.88 8.05
CA VAL A 65 -4.50 6.43 8.63
C VAL A 65 -3.33 6.24 7.67
N CYS A 66 -2.48 7.24 7.53
CA CYS A 66 -1.21 7.12 6.81
C CYS A 66 -0.03 7.67 7.62
N CYS A 67 1.19 7.32 7.19
CA CYS A 67 2.40 7.94 7.74
C CYS A 67 2.46 9.42 7.35
N SER A 68 2.74 10.31 8.30
CA SER A 68 2.99 11.74 8.03
C SER A 68 4.29 11.94 7.22
N SER A 69 4.20 11.75 5.91
CA SER A 69 5.33 11.76 4.99
C SER A 69 4.88 12.18 3.59
N ASP A 70 4.94 13.48 3.31
CA ASP A 70 4.53 14.09 2.03
C ASP A 70 5.14 13.41 0.80
N ASN A 71 6.41 12.99 0.88
CA ASN A 71 7.05 12.31 -0.25
C ASN A 71 6.44 10.94 -0.52
N LEU A 72 6.14 10.17 0.54
CA LEU A 72 5.54 8.85 0.40
C LEU A 72 4.12 8.97 -0.15
N ASP A 73 3.34 9.91 0.40
CA ASP A 73 1.98 10.21 -0.06
C ASP A 73 1.96 10.65 -1.52
N LYS A 74 2.85 11.59 -1.90
CA LYS A 74 2.96 12.08 -3.27
C LYS A 74 3.33 10.98 -4.26
N ASP A 75 4.35 10.17 -3.95
CA ASP A 75 4.81 9.11 -4.85
C ASP A 75 3.72 8.03 -5.00
N LEU A 76 3.06 7.66 -3.91
CA LEU A 76 1.97 6.68 -3.94
C LEU A 76 0.75 7.19 -4.73
N LYS A 77 0.31 8.43 -4.46
CA LYS A 77 -0.82 9.06 -5.17
C LYS A 77 -0.57 9.13 -6.66
N LYS A 78 0.66 9.44 -7.08
CA LYS A 78 1.01 9.47 -8.50
C LYS A 78 0.75 8.12 -9.17
N GLU A 79 1.31 7.02 -8.62
CA GLU A 79 1.15 5.69 -9.20
C GLU A 79 -0.33 5.22 -9.18
N ILE A 80 -1.07 5.57 -8.11
CA ILE A 80 -2.50 5.28 -7.99
C ILE A 80 -3.31 6.05 -9.05
N SER A 81 -3.06 7.35 -9.22
CA SER A 81 -3.79 8.18 -10.17
C SER A 81 -3.48 7.78 -11.61
N ASP A 82 -2.22 7.47 -11.94
CA ASP A 82 -1.83 6.96 -13.26
C ASP A 82 -2.59 5.64 -13.59
N PHE A 83 -2.65 4.72 -12.62
CA PHE A 83 -3.45 3.50 -12.74
C PHE A 83 -4.95 3.77 -12.88
N SER A 84 -5.49 4.69 -12.08
CA SER A 84 -6.90 5.05 -12.05
C SER A 84 -7.36 5.71 -13.35
N GLU A 85 -6.54 6.58 -13.93
CA GLU A 85 -6.78 7.17 -15.26
C GLU A 85 -6.78 6.11 -16.35
N ALA A 86 -5.80 5.19 -16.36
CA ALA A 86 -5.74 4.09 -17.32
C ALA A 86 -6.95 3.16 -17.21
N LEU A 87 -7.44 2.90 -15.99
CA LEU A 87 -8.59 2.03 -15.73
C LEU A 87 -9.92 2.67 -16.19
N ARG A 88 -10.06 3.99 -16.00
CA ARG A 88 -11.31 4.76 -16.26
C ARG A 88 -11.40 5.38 -17.65
N GLY A 89 -10.31 5.36 -18.42
CA GLY A 89 -10.27 5.95 -19.76
C GLY A 89 -11.43 5.48 -20.65
N ASN A 90 -11.75 6.24 -21.69
CA ASN A 90 -12.89 5.95 -22.58
C ASN A 90 -12.84 4.54 -23.21
N ASP A 91 -11.63 4.04 -23.47
CA ASP A 91 -11.34 2.68 -23.94
C ASP A 91 -10.66 1.82 -22.85
N GLY A 92 -10.80 2.23 -21.59
CA GLY A 92 -10.25 1.55 -20.43
C GLY A 92 -10.89 0.16 -20.26
N PRO A 93 -10.15 -0.80 -19.67
CA PRO A 93 -10.62 -2.19 -19.56
C PRO A 93 -11.82 -2.36 -18.61
N GLY A 94 -12.16 -1.35 -17.79
CA GLY A 94 -13.21 -1.42 -16.78
C GLY A 94 -12.89 -2.34 -15.60
N SER A 95 -11.81 -3.13 -15.68
CA SER A 95 -11.23 -3.88 -14.57
C SER A 95 -9.70 -3.93 -14.68
N GLY A 96 -9.02 -4.05 -13.55
CA GLY A 96 -7.56 -4.00 -13.50
C GLY A 96 -7.02 -4.40 -12.13
N GLN A 97 -5.69 -4.37 -12.00
CA GLN A 97 -5.03 -4.59 -10.71
C GLN A 97 -3.82 -3.68 -10.53
N ILE A 98 -3.55 -3.35 -9.27
CA ILE A 98 -2.33 -2.65 -8.85
C ILE A 98 -1.74 -3.39 -7.64
N SER A 99 -0.41 -3.45 -7.55
CA SER A 99 0.28 -4.22 -6.52
C SER A 99 1.34 -3.38 -5.82
N LEU A 100 1.38 -3.50 -4.49
CA LEU A 100 2.45 -3.00 -3.63
C LEU A 100 3.37 -4.17 -3.25
N GLU A 101 4.65 -4.09 -3.63
CA GLU A 101 5.64 -5.14 -3.42
C GLU A 101 6.77 -4.67 -2.50
N PHE A 102 7.05 -5.46 -1.46
CA PHE A 102 8.23 -5.31 -0.62
C PHE A 102 9.28 -6.34 -1.01
N PHE A 103 10.51 -5.87 -1.23
CA PHE A 103 11.63 -6.71 -1.63
C PHE A 103 12.89 -6.39 -0.83
N GLN A 104 13.82 -7.35 -0.80
CA GLN A 104 15.19 -7.12 -0.33
C GLN A 104 16.14 -7.11 -1.53
N LYS A 105 17.14 -6.23 -1.50
CA LYS A 105 18.21 -6.24 -2.51
C LYS A 105 19.30 -7.20 -2.09
N LYS A 106 19.62 -8.15 -2.96
CA LYS A 106 20.77 -9.05 -2.80
C LYS A 106 21.93 -8.54 -3.66
N LYS A 107 23.03 -8.17 -3.01
CA LYS A 107 24.28 -7.81 -3.68
C LYS A 107 24.81 -9.05 -4.42
N ASN A 108 24.77 -9.03 -5.75
CA ASN A 108 25.38 -10.06 -6.58
C ASN A 108 26.87 -9.77 -6.80
N ARG A 109 27.65 -10.82 -7.10
CA ARG A 109 29.03 -10.63 -7.55
C ARG A 109 29.02 -9.94 -8.91
N TRP A 110 29.92 -8.97 -9.08
CA TRP A 110 30.17 -8.33 -10.36
C TRP A 110 30.42 -9.41 -11.43
N PRO A 111 29.81 -9.32 -12.63
CA PRO A 111 29.18 -8.14 -13.24
C PRO A 111 27.64 -8.06 -13.14
N PHE A 112 26.99 -8.89 -12.31
CA PHE A 112 25.53 -8.96 -12.31
C PHE A 112 24.88 -7.84 -11.47
N PRO A 113 23.76 -7.25 -11.93
CA PRO A 113 23.03 -6.27 -11.13
C PRO A 113 22.50 -6.90 -9.84
N PRO A 114 22.27 -6.08 -8.79
CA PRO A 114 21.60 -6.54 -7.59
C PRO A 114 20.23 -7.14 -7.91
N GLU A 115 19.91 -8.26 -7.26
CA GLU A 115 18.64 -8.96 -7.44
C GLU A 115 17.63 -8.43 -6.40
N CYS A 116 16.41 -8.09 -6.84
CA CYS A 116 15.30 -7.76 -5.94
C CYS A 116 14.53 -9.04 -5.63
N ILE A 117 14.52 -9.44 -4.36
CA ILE A 117 13.83 -10.65 -3.89
C ILE A 117 12.58 -10.23 -3.14
N PRO A 118 11.38 -10.38 -3.72
CA PRO A 118 10.14 -10.06 -3.03
C PRO A 118 9.95 -10.98 -1.82
N TRP A 119 9.43 -10.41 -0.74
CA TRP A 119 9.05 -11.15 0.46
C TRP A 119 7.58 -10.94 0.85
N GLU A 120 6.95 -9.88 0.36
CA GLU A 120 5.54 -9.59 0.58
C GLU A 120 4.93 -8.78 -0.58
N VAL A 121 3.74 -9.17 -1.02
CA VAL A 121 3.01 -8.53 -2.14
C VAL A 121 1.55 -8.34 -1.75
N TRP A 122 1.02 -7.14 -1.93
CA TRP A 122 -0.39 -6.79 -1.72
C TRP A 122 -0.99 -6.36 -3.04
N THR A 123 -1.97 -7.10 -3.54
CA THR A 123 -2.62 -6.80 -4.82
C THR A 123 -4.06 -6.37 -4.60
N VAL A 124 -4.45 -5.26 -5.21
CA VAL A 124 -5.83 -4.77 -5.25
C VAL A 124 -6.35 -4.97 -6.67
N ARG A 125 -7.31 -5.87 -6.85
CA ARG A 125 -8.07 -6.08 -8.08
C ARG A 125 -9.34 -5.26 -8.02
N LEU A 126 -9.61 -4.51 -9.09
CA LEU A 126 -10.72 -3.58 -9.17
C LEU A 126 -11.58 -3.89 -10.38
N GLU A 127 -12.89 -3.82 -10.17
CA GLU A 127 -13.90 -3.80 -11.22
C GLU A 127 -14.74 -2.52 -11.09
N LEU A 128 -14.89 -1.80 -12.19
CA LEU A 128 -15.63 -0.55 -12.25
C LEU A 128 -17.11 -0.80 -12.51
N ILE A 129 -17.96 -0.21 -11.67
CA ILE A 129 -19.40 -0.18 -11.89
C ILE A 129 -19.88 1.21 -12.29
N LYS A 130 -20.99 1.24 -13.04
CA LYS A 130 -21.72 2.45 -13.39
C LYS A 130 -22.94 2.56 -12.49
N LEU A 131 -23.11 3.74 -11.90
CA LEU A 131 -24.26 4.06 -11.06
C LEU A 131 -25.13 5.08 -11.78
N ASN A 132 -26.44 4.83 -11.81
CA ASN A 132 -27.38 5.53 -12.69
C ASN A 132 -27.94 6.82 -12.06
N ASN A 133 -27.87 6.95 -10.73
CA ASN A 133 -28.44 8.07 -10.00
C ASN A 133 -27.70 8.30 -8.66
N GLU A 134 -27.97 9.44 -8.03
CA GLU A 134 -27.28 9.84 -6.80
C GLU A 134 -27.65 8.98 -5.59
N HIS A 135 -28.84 8.39 -5.58
CA HIS A 135 -29.23 7.47 -4.51
C HIS A 135 -28.38 6.20 -4.54
N GLU A 136 -28.18 5.60 -5.73
CA GLU A 136 -27.26 4.49 -5.91
C GLU A 136 -25.82 4.85 -5.53
N ARG A 137 -25.38 6.08 -5.83
CA ARG A 137 -24.07 6.58 -5.41
C ARG A 137 -23.94 6.64 -3.90
N GLN A 138 -24.91 7.19 -3.20
CA GLN A 138 -24.88 7.28 -1.74
C GLN A 138 -24.80 5.88 -1.11
N VAL A 139 -25.62 4.94 -1.58
CA VAL A 139 -25.57 3.54 -1.11
C VAL A 139 -24.22 2.89 -1.41
N CYS A 140 -23.62 3.23 -2.56
CA CYS A 140 -22.30 2.73 -2.92
C CYS A 140 -21.19 3.29 -2.02
N ARG A 141 -21.25 4.55 -1.60
CA ARG A 141 -20.29 5.15 -0.66
C ARG A 141 -20.22 4.39 0.66
N GLU A 142 -21.38 4.12 1.24
CA GLU A 142 -21.51 3.38 2.51
C GLU A 142 -21.00 1.94 2.37
N LYS A 143 -21.45 1.22 1.33
CA LYS A 143 -21.03 -0.17 1.08
C LYS A 143 -19.53 -0.32 0.85
N VAL A 144 -18.92 0.61 0.12
CA VAL A 144 -17.47 0.60 -0.11
C VAL A 144 -16.73 0.90 1.18
N GLY A 145 -17.24 1.81 2.03
CA GLY A 145 -16.69 2.08 3.35
C GLY A 145 -16.71 0.87 4.28
N ASP A 146 -17.84 0.17 4.37
CA ASP A 146 -17.98 -1.07 5.13
C ASP A 146 -17.00 -2.15 4.64
N MET A 147 -16.93 -2.35 3.32
CA MET A 147 -16.01 -3.29 2.71
C MET A 147 -14.55 -2.95 3.03
N LEU A 148 -14.14 -1.68 2.91
CA LEU A 148 -12.78 -1.26 3.24
C LEU A 148 -12.47 -1.48 4.71
N THR A 149 -13.41 -1.22 5.61
CA THR A 149 -13.28 -1.52 7.05
C THR A 149 -12.90 -2.98 7.28
N GLU A 150 -13.60 -3.92 6.62
CA GLU A 150 -13.26 -5.34 6.70
C GLU A 150 -11.85 -5.65 6.19
N LYS A 151 -11.43 -5.01 5.07
CA LYS A 151 -10.08 -5.22 4.52
C LYS A 151 -8.99 -4.65 5.43
N ILE A 152 -9.21 -3.49 6.05
CA ILE A 152 -8.27 -2.89 7.00
C ILE A 152 -8.13 -3.76 8.26
N LEU A 153 -9.23 -4.26 8.80
CA LEU A 153 -9.18 -5.21 9.92
C LEU A 153 -8.43 -6.50 9.55
N TYR A 154 -8.65 -7.01 8.34
CA TYR A 154 -7.90 -8.16 7.83
C TYR A 154 -6.41 -7.87 7.68
N ILE A 155 -6.02 -6.69 7.19
CA ILE A 155 -4.61 -6.28 7.16
C ILE A 155 -4.02 -6.39 8.57
N ALA A 156 -4.64 -5.77 9.57
CA ALA A 156 -4.16 -5.80 10.95
C ALA A 156 -4.03 -7.24 11.49
N GLU A 157 -4.96 -8.13 11.16
CA GLU A 157 -4.88 -9.56 11.51
C GLU A 157 -3.67 -10.24 10.87
N VAL A 158 -3.47 -10.06 9.56
CA VAL A 158 -2.34 -10.63 8.81
C VAL A 158 -1.01 -10.08 9.34
N MET A 159 -0.96 -8.80 9.69
CA MET A 159 0.24 -8.16 10.26
C MET A 159 0.64 -8.76 11.60
N ASN A 160 -0.31 -9.34 12.35
CA ASN A 160 -0.05 -9.95 13.66
C ASN A 160 0.39 -11.43 13.56
N ARG A 161 0.45 -12.01 12.36
CA ARG A 161 0.92 -13.38 12.15
C ARG A 161 2.44 -13.45 12.29
N HIS A 162 2.97 -14.59 12.73
CA HIS A 162 4.41 -14.87 12.85
C HIS A 162 5.06 -15.15 11.49
N ASP A 163 4.80 -14.28 10.53
CA ASP A 163 5.30 -14.42 9.18
C ASP A 163 6.67 -13.75 9.04
N TYR A 164 7.37 -14.10 7.96
CA TYR A 164 8.70 -13.55 7.69
C TYR A 164 8.67 -12.03 7.49
N VAL A 165 9.61 -11.36 8.13
CA VAL A 165 10.07 -9.99 7.83
C VAL A 165 11.59 -9.98 7.74
N PRO A 166 12.20 -9.08 6.94
CA PRO A 166 13.64 -8.91 6.89
C PRO A 166 14.26 -8.73 8.29
N LYS A 167 15.46 -9.28 8.47
CA LYS A 167 16.24 -9.02 9.69
C LYS A 167 16.64 -7.55 9.75
N MET A 168 16.70 -7.00 10.96
CA MET A 168 17.21 -5.64 11.17
C MET A 168 18.65 -5.53 10.64
N PRO A 169 18.90 -4.61 9.68
CA PRO A 169 20.21 -4.48 9.06
C PRO A 169 21.20 -3.73 9.96
N ASN A 170 22.49 -3.97 9.74
CA ASN A 170 23.53 -3.03 10.19
C ASN A 170 23.63 -1.84 9.22
N GLN A 171 24.43 -0.83 9.56
CA GLN A 171 24.57 0.39 8.76
C GLN A 171 24.97 0.12 7.29
N SER A 172 25.77 -0.90 7.02
CA SER A 172 26.25 -1.21 5.66
C SER A 172 25.22 -1.93 4.77
N GLU A 173 24.14 -2.40 5.38
CA GLU A 173 23.08 -3.21 4.77
C GLU A 173 21.71 -2.51 4.80
N VAL A 174 21.60 -1.33 5.39
CA VAL A 174 20.31 -0.63 5.56
C VAL A 174 19.60 -0.39 4.22
N ASP A 175 20.33 0.05 3.20
CA ASP A 175 19.80 0.32 1.85
C ASP A 175 19.43 -0.94 1.05
N LEU A 176 19.71 -2.12 1.62
CA LEU A 176 19.29 -3.41 1.06
C LEU A 176 17.88 -3.80 1.51
N ILE A 177 17.39 -3.18 2.58
CA ILE A 177 16.11 -3.49 3.21
C ILE A 177 15.14 -2.30 3.12
N PHE A 178 15.64 -1.08 3.34
CA PHE A 178 14.87 0.17 3.36
C PHE A 178 15.30 1.12 2.24
#